data_AF-A0A9E4UB04-F1
#
_entry.id   AF-A0A9E4UB04-F1
#
_cell.length_a   1.000
_cell.length_b   1.000
_cell.length_c   1.000
_cell.angle_alpha   90.00
_cell.angle_beta   90.00
_cell.angle_gamma   90.00
#
_symmetry.space_group_name_H-M   'P 1'
#
loop_
_entity.id
_entity.type
_entity.pdbx_description
1 polymer ?
#
loop_
_entity_poly.entity_id
_entity_poly.type
_entity_poly.pdbx_seq_one_letter_code
_entity_poly.pdbx_strand_id
1 'polypeptide(L)'
;MVKRHRTLVSGGVAGLILVAVSLLAVLGPATPAQAQIDISGAWDFEILGFGPEAIPCPSMIVQNGATFTIDVECRNIGFGDFVGDIDVETGEFTASGTIASLPIELAGTASPDGETIEGTWDASSIGLSGTLTATRTGPVQTPTPLPTLSSPVDLTGTWRVEFRGIFSGTCESVIVQTGTELVSLAQCSILGTVNLTGTLSPLTGAFTLSSSLVTLDGVVGADGNRWTGTWSALGFGGTISGERVDDIELIDVSGQWDAVLLGDVSDTCALEIEQELLAASAVLDCEGLDARSLAGTVNPFSGFLSLSETLGDIETSLSGR
;
A
#
# COMPACT_ATOMS: atom_id res chain seq x y z
N MET A 1 -52.98 -5.26 15.58
CA MET A 1 -54.07 -4.27 15.56
C MET A 1 -54.33 -3.81 16.99
N VAL A 2 -54.73 -2.54 17.20
CA VAL A 2 -54.84 -1.80 18.50
C VAL A 2 -53.49 -1.18 18.91
N LYS A 3 -53.30 0.12 19.22
CA LYS A 3 -54.12 1.35 19.22
C LYS A 3 -53.15 2.53 19.03
N ARG A 4 -53.52 3.52 18.21
CA ARG A 4 -52.83 4.82 18.11
C ARG A 4 -53.04 5.63 19.38
N HIS A 5 -51.99 6.27 19.89
CA HIS A 5 -52.08 7.46 20.73
C HIS A 5 -51.30 8.59 20.09
N ARG A 6 -52.04 9.61 19.63
CA ARG A 6 -51.56 10.95 19.34
C ARG A 6 -51.69 11.74 20.63
N THR A 7 -50.61 12.37 21.06
CA THR A 7 -50.68 13.47 22.03
C THR A 7 -50.04 14.68 21.37
N LEU A 8 -50.89 15.64 20.98
CA LEU A 8 -50.52 17.01 20.67
C LEU A 8 -50.39 17.74 22.01
N VAL A 9 -49.26 18.41 22.25
CA VAL A 9 -49.20 19.50 23.24
C VAL A 9 -48.61 20.72 22.55
N SER A 10 -49.44 21.75 22.49
CA SER A 10 -49.12 23.10 22.05
C SER A 10 -48.44 23.90 23.16
N GLY A 11 -47.65 24.88 22.76
CA GLY A 11 -47.55 26.15 23.49
C GLY A 11 -46.13 26.50 23.94
N GLY A 12 -45.59 27.60 23.40
CA GLY A 12 -44.35 28.19 23.87
C GLY A 12 -43.70 29.14 22.89
N VAL A 13 -44.42 30.18 22.46
CA VAL A 13 -43.82 31.36 21.81
C VAL A 13 -43.41 32.33 22.92
N ALA A 14 -42.12 32.64 23.07
CA ALA A 14 -41.62 33.87 23.69
C ALA A 14 -40.09 34.06 23.54
N GLY A 15 -39.68 35.26 23.07
CA GLY A 15 -38.37 35.90 23.33
C GLY A 15 -37.27 35.58 22.32
N LEU A 16 -37.03 36.40 21.27
CA LEU A 16 -36.18 37.61 21.29
C LEU A 16 -34.84 37.35 22.03
N ILE A 17 -33.70 37.34 21.35
CA ILE A 17 -32.84 38.52 21.16
C ILE A 17 -31.98 38.31 19.90
N LEU A 18 -32.12 39.24 18.95
CA LEU A 18 -31.20 39.46 17.83
C LEU A 18 -29.92 40.10 18.38
N VAL A 19 -28.80 39.36 18.42
CA VAL A 19 -27.47 39.96 18.50
C VAL A 19 -26.83 39.82 17.13
N ALA A 20 -27.07 40.80 16.27
CA ALA A 20 -26.26 40.98 15.07
C ALA A 20 -24.91 41.55 15.50
N VAL A 21 -23.99 40.69 15.91
CA VAL A 21 -22.56 41.03 15.98
C VAL A 21 -22.08 41.06 14.53
N SER A 22 -21.95 42.26 13.98
CA SER A 22 -21.24 42.49 12.72
C SER A 22 -19.77 42.15 12.92
N LEU A 23 -19.43 40.86 12.75
CA LEU A 23 -18.06 40.40 12.59
C LEU A 23 -17.58 40.89 11.21
N LEU A 24 -17.07 42.13 11.15
CA LEU A 24 -16.15 42.51 10.08
C LEU A 24 -14.87 41.71 10.30
N ALA A 25 -14.88 40.46 9.83
CA ALA A 25 -13.64 39.73 9.60
C ALA A 25 -12.85 40.56 8.59
N VAL A 26 -11.73 41.11 9.04
CA VAL A 26 -10.68 41.65 8.18
C VAL A 26 -10.21 40.48 7.33
N LEU A 27 -10.85 40.28 6.18
CA LEU A 27 -10.33 39.46 5.10
C LEU A 27 -9.09 40.19 4.60
N GLY A 28 -7.96 39.93 5.27
CA GLY A 28 -6.65 40.18 4.67
C GLY A 28 -6.64 39.51 3.29
N PRO A 29 -5.91 40.06 2.30
CA PRO A 29 -5.79 39.40 1.02
C PRO A 29 -5.37 37.96 1.29
N ALA A 30 -6.22 37.00 0.90
CA ALA A 30 -5.88 35.59 0.99
C ALA A 30 -4.57 35.45 0.20
N THR A 31 -3.48 35.19 0.90
CA THR A 31 -2.22 34.83 0.25
C THR A 31 -2.58 33.65 -0.64
N PRO A 32 -2.39 33.74 -1.97
CA PRO A 32 -2.67 32.60 -2.83
C PRO A 32 -1.91 31.42 -2.24
N ALA A 33 -2.60 30.31 -2.00
CA ALA A 33 -1.96 29.07 -1.59
C ALA A 33 -0.82 28.83 -2.59
N GLN A 34 0.42 28.81 -2.11
CA GLN A 34 1.57 28.57 -2.94
C GLN A 34 1.34 27.23 -3.63
N ALA A 35 1.37 27.22 -4.96
CA ALA A 35 1.17 25.99 -5.71
C ALA A 35 2.28 25.01 -5.29
N GLN A 36 1.87 23.82 -4.85
CA GLN A 36 2.80 22.73 -4.55
C GLN A 36 3.57 22.37 -5.82
N ILE A 37 4.86 22.10 -5.66
CA ILE A 37 5.73 21.68 -6.77
C ILE A 37 5.28 20.29 -7.23
N ASP A 38 4.94 20.19 -8.51
CA ASP A 38 4.54 18.95 -9.18
C ASP A 38 5.57 18.62 -10.27
N ILE A 39 6.26 17.50 -10.13
CA ILE A 39 7.23 16.96 -11.08
C ILE A 39 6.66 15.83 -11.94
N SER A 40 5.34 15.56 -11.89
CA SER A 40 4.71 14.50 -12.69
C SER A 40 4.81 14.75 -14.19
N GLY A 41 5.10 13.71 -14.97
CA GLY A 41 5.10 13.74 -16.44
C GLY A 41 6.40 13.29 -17.08
N ALA A 42 6.55 13.59 -18.37
CA ALA A 42 7.73 13.23 -19.14
C ALA A 42 8.87 14.25 -18.96
N TRP A 43 10.09 13.73 -18.85
CA TRP A 43 11.32 14.51 -18.65
C TRP A 43 12.44 13.99 -19.55
N ASP A 44 13.32 14.89 -19.96
CA ASP A 44 14.62 14.56 -20.56
C ASP A 44 15.69 14.76 -19.49
N PHE A 45 16.16 13.66 -18.87
CA PHE A 45 17.31 13.70 -17.99
C PHE A 45 18.60 13.66 -18.80
N GLU A 46 19.60 14.38 -18.32
CA GLU A 46 20.98 14.35 -18.79
C GLU A 46 21.88 14.01 -17.60
N ILE A 47 22.60 12.89 -17.72
CA ILE A 47 23.49 12.39 -16.68
C ILE A 47 24.95 12.64 -17.09
N LEU A 48 25.70 13.31 -16.22
CA LEU A 48 27.14 13.55 -16.35
C LEU A 48 27.89 12.73 -15.30
N GLY A 49 29.08 12.22 -15.64
CA GLY A 49 29.96 11.50 -14.70
C GLY A 49 30.44 10.12 -15.18
N PHE A 50 29.75 9.51 -16.16
CA PHE A 50 30.22 8.27 -16.83
C PHE A 50 31.27 8.54 -17.92
N GLY A 51 31.44 9.80 -18.32
CA GLY A 51 32.33 10.23 -19.39
C GLY A 51 32.26 11.75 -19.62
N PRO A 52 32.90 12.27 -20.70
CA PRO A 52 32.90 13.70 -21.01
C PRO A 52 31.60 14.19 -21.65
N GLU A 53 30.76 13.29 -22.14
CA GLU A 53 29.47 13.61 -22.78
C GLU A 53 28.32 13.32 -21.82
N ALA A 54 27.31 14.19 -21.83
CA ALA A 54 26.06 13.95 -21.12
C ALA A 54 25.32 12.77 -21.77
N ILE A 55 24.78 11.87 -20.95
CA ILE A 55 24.00 10.73 -21.40
C ILE A 55 22.52 11.10 -21.30
N PRO A 56 21.79 11.14 -22.44
CA PRO A 56 20.36 11.42 -22.43
C PRO A 56 19.60 10.20 -21.91
N CYS A 57 18.66 10.48 -21.02
CA CYS A 57 17.86 9.53 -20.29
C CYS A 57 16.40 10.01 -20.26
N PRO A 58 15.61 9.80 -21.32
CA PRO A 58 14.17 10.05 -21.26
C PRO A 58 13.55 9.32 -20.07
N SER A 59 12.66 10.00 -19.35
CA SER A 59 12.02 9.45 -18.17
C SER A 59 10.57 9.87 -18.02
N MET A 60 9.85 9.12 -17.19
CA MET A 60 8.49 9.40 -16.78
C MET A 60 8.46 9.45 -15.25
N ILE A 61 7.97 10.56 -14.69
CA ILE A 61 7.77 10.73 -13.25
C ILE A 61 6.29 10.64 -12.93
N VAL A 62 5.95 9.85 -11.92
CA VAL A 62 4.59 9.81 -11.34
C VAL A 62 4.69 10.23 -9.87
N GLN A 63 4.18 11.41 -9.52
CA GLN A 63 4.17 11.93 -8.16
C GLN A 63 2.79 11.75 -7.51
N ASN A 64 2.76 11.34 -6.24
CA ASN A 64 1.57 11.31 -5.40
C ASN A 64 1.85 12.04 -4.07
N GLY A 65 1.48 13.32 -4.00
CA GLY A 65 1.79 14.14 -2.84
C GLY A 65 3.30 14.35 -2.71
N ALA A 66 3.89 13.86 -1.61
CA ALA A 66 5.31 13.98 -1.31
C ALA A 66 6.15 12.79 -1.81
N THR A 67 5.56 11.75 -2.41
CA THR A 67 6.29 10.60 -2.95
C THR A 67 6.22 10.59 -4.47
N PHE A 68 7.21 9.99 -5.14
CA PHE A 68 7.19 9.80 -6.58
C PHE A 68 7.97 8.56 -7.03
N THR A 69 7.67 8.13 -8.26
CA THR A 69 8.44 7.10 -8.99
C THR A 69 9.02 7.71 -10.28
N ILE A 70 10.17 7.20 -10.74
CA ILE A 70 10.81 7.57 -12.00
C ILE A 70 11.12 6.29 -12.77
N ASP A 71 10.55 6.15 -13.96
CA ASP A 71 10.99 5.18 -14.96
C ASP A 71 11.94 5.90 -15.92
N VAL A 72 13.15 5.41 -16.11
CA VAL A 72 14.17 6.05 -16.95
C VAL A 72 14.78 5.09 -17.96
N GLU A 73 15.03 5.58 -19.18
CA GLU A 73 15.72 4.84 -20.23
C GLU A 73 16.99 5.60 -20.65
N CYS A 74 18.13 5.23 -20.07
CA CYS A 74 19.41 5.86 -20.40
C CYS A 74 20.05 5.25 -21.64
N ARG A 75 20.33 6.07 -22.65
CA ARG A 75 21.02 5.62 -23.86
C ARG A 75 22.38 5.01 -23.50
N ASN A 76 22.64 3.79 -23.96
CA ASN A 76 23.88 3.01 -23.72
C ASN A 76 24.09 2.50 -22.29
N ILE A 77 23.28 2.88 -21.30
CA ILE A 77 23.33 2.31 -19.94
C ILE A 77 22.23 1.27 -19.78
N GLY A 78 21.00 1.60 -20.17
CA GLY A 78 19.82 0.72 -20.06
C GLY A 78 18.68 1.39 -19.30
N PHE A 79 17.72 0.56 -18.88
CA PHE A 79 16.57 0.99 -18.10
C PHE A 79 16.92 1.12 -16.62
N GLY A 80 16.20 2.00 -15.94
CA GLY A 80 16.20 2.07 -14.51
C GLY A 80 14.88 2.53 -13.94
N ASP A 81 14.68 2.19 -12.68
CA ASP A 81 13.50 2.54 -11.93
C ASP A 81 13.93 3.10 -10.57
N PHE A 82 13.35 4.23 -10.18
CA PHE A 82 13.64 4.95 -8.95
C PHE A 82 12.38 5.29 -8.21
N VAL A 83 12.49 5.40 -6.90
CA VAL A 83 11.45 6.00 -6.06
C VAL A 83 12.07 6.91 -5.04
N GLY A 84 11.36 8.00 -4.79
CA GLY A 84 11.83 9.04 -3.92
C GLY A 84 10.72 9.81 -3.23
N ASP A 85 11.19 10.72 -2.40
CA ASP A 85 10.40 11.71 -1.70
C ASP A 85 10.78 13.10 -2.19
N ILE A 86 9.81 13.99 -2.26
CA ILE A 86 9.97 15.41 -2.59
C ILE A 86 9.27 16.25 -1.51
N ASP A 87 9.99 17.24 -1.00
CA ASP A 87 9.36 18.34 -0.28
C ASP A 87 8.68 19.26 -1.30
N VAL A 88 7.35 19.17 -1.37
CA VAL A 88 6.53 19.92 -2.34
C VAL A 88 6.54 21.44 -2.12
N GLU A 89 7.07 21.92 -0.99
CA GLU A 89 7.22 23.36 -0.72
C GLU A 89 8.57 23.90 -1.23
N THR A 90 9.64 23.10 -1.12
CA THR A 90 11.01 23.51 -1.47
C THR A 90 11.53 22.96 -2.79
N GLY A 91 10.97 21.85 -3.26
CA GLY A 91 11.39 21.11 -4.44
C GLY A 91 12.57 20.17 -4.18
N GLU A 92 13.10 20.13 -2.95
CA GLU A 92 14.17 19.21 -2.58
C GLU A 92 13.66 17.77 -2.64
N PHE A 93 14.43 16.88 -3.28
CA PHE A 93 14.08 15.48 -3.39
C PHE A 93 15.27 14.56 -3.18
N THR A 94 14.96 13.33 -2.78
CA THR A 94 15.89 12.20 -2.79
C THR A 94 15.18 11.00 -3.39
N ALA A 95 15.87 10.23 -4.24
CA ALA A 95 15.35 8.98 -4.78
C ALA A 95 16.42 7.89 -4.75
N SER A 96 16.01 6.64 -4.68
CA SER A 96 16.90 5.49 -4.80
C SER A 96 16.30 4.48 -5.76
N GLY A 97 17.16 3.78 -6.47
CA GLY A 97 16.72 2.91 -7.55
C GLY A 97 17.85 2.07 -8.13
N THR A 98 17.58 1.49 -9.28
CA THR A 98 18.61 0.79 -10.04
C THR A 98 18.60 1.23 -11.49
N ILE A 99 19.78 1.31 -12.12
CA ILE A 99 19.92 1.39 -13.59
C ILE A 99 20.80 0.23 -14.01
N ALA A 100 20.33 -0.59 -14.96
CA ALA A 100 21.05 -1.79 -15.40
C ALA A 100 21.53 -2.69 -14.23
N SER A 101 20.66 -2.87 -13.22
CA SER A 101 20.93 -3.58 -11.97
C SER A 101 22.00 -2.97 -11.05
N LEU A 102 22.52 -1.78 -11.36
CA LEU A 102 23.41 -1.04 -10.46
C LEU A 102 22.59 -0.14 -9.54
N PRO A 103 22.78 -0.20 -8.21
CA PRO A 103 22.08 0.68 -7.28
C PRO A 103 22.57 2.12 -7.43
N ILE A 104 21.64 3.06 -7.55
CA ILE A 104 21.89 4.48 -7.73
C ILE A 104 21.04 5.27 -6.72
N GLU A 105 21.66 6.23 -6.04
CA GLU A 105 20.99 7.26 -5.26
C GLU A 105 20.95 8.56 -6.06
N LEU A 106 19.82 9.26 -6.04
CA LEU A 106 19.61 10.58 -6.63
C LEU A 106 19.27 11.57 -5.52
N ALA A 107 19.80 12.78 -5.62
CA ALA A 107 19.41 13.90 -4.77
C ALA A 107 19.39 15.17 -5.60
N GLY A 108 18.45 16.07 -5.37
CA GLY A 108 18.39 17.31 -6.15
C GLY A 108 17.29 18.26 -5.72
N THR A 109 17.04 19.23 -6.57
CA THR A 109 16.00 20.25 -6.39
C THR A 109 15.26 20.47 -7.70
N ALA A 110 13.93 20.36 -7.64
CA ALA A 110 13.05 20.81 -8.70
C ALA A 110 12.86 22.32 -8.61
N SER A 111 12.89 22.98 -9.76
CA SER A 111 12.57 24.39 -9.88
C SER A 111 11.14 24.71 -9.38
N PRO A 112 10.89 25.92 -8.85
CA PRO A 112 9.56 26.30 -8.36
C PRO A 112 8.46 26.32 -9.43
N ASP A 113 8.81 26.43 -10.71
CA ASP A 113 7.89 26.31 -11.84
C ASP A 113 7.71 24.87 -12.34
N GLY A 114 8.49 23.92 -11.81
CA GLY A 114 8.42 22.51 -12.13
C GLY A 114 8.96 22.17 -13.53
N GLU A 115 9.73 23.05 -14.16
CA GLU A 115 10.21 22.89 -15.54
C GLU A 115 11.60 22.26 -15.63
N THR A 116 12.43 22.46 -14.61
CA THR A 116 13.79 21.92 -14.52
C THR A 116 14.06 21.22 -13.20
N ILE A 117 14.97 20.25 -13.24
CA ILE A 117 15.55 19.58 -12.08
C ILE A 117 17.08 19.69 -12.18
N GLU A 118 17.74 20.00 -11.08
CA GLU A 118 19.20 19.90 -10.94
C GLU A 118 19.54 19.01 -9.74
N GLY A 119 20.59 18.20 -9.86
CA GLY A 119 20.96 17.31 -8.78
C GLY A 119 22.25 16.53 -9.00
N THR A 120 22.41 15.50 -8.19
CA THR A 120 23.53 14.56 -8.19
C THR A 120 23.03 13.14 -8.18
N TRP A 121 23.84 12.24 -8.73
CA TRP A 121 23.66 10.80 -8.60
C TRP A 121 24.91 10.17 -7.98
N ASP A 122 24.72 9.11 -7.21
CA ASP A 122 25.79 8.33 -6.58
C ASP A 122 25.56 6.83 -6.79
N ALA A 123 26.58 6.17 -7.35
CA ALA A 123 26.70 4.73 -7.51
C ALA A 123 27.83 4.23 -6.60
N SER A 124 27.66 4.43 -5.30
CA SER A 124 28.68 4.17 -4.28
C SER A 124 29.28 2.76 -4.34
N SER A 125 28.47 1.77 -4.78
CA SER A 125 28.89 0.37 -4.98
C SER A 125 30.05 0.19 -5.97
N ILE A 126 30.21 1.11 -6.92
CA ILE A 126 31.27 1.11 -7.94
C ILE A 126 32.13 2.37 -7.91
N GLY A 127 31.93 3.24 -6.92
CA GLY A 127 32.71 4.47 -6.73
C GLY A 127 32.54 5.49 -7.85
N LEU A 128 31.37 5.53 -8.49
CA LEU A 128 31.02 6.52 -9.51
C LEU A 128 29.96 7.47 -8.96
N SER A 129 30.06 8.75 -9.31
CA SER A 129 29.07 9.77 -9.01
C SER A 129 29.14 10.88 -10.04
N GLY A 130 28.11 11.73 -10.06
CA GLY A 130 28.10 12.88 -10.95
C GLY A 130 26.88 13.75 -10.77
N THR A 131 26.60 14.57 -11.79
CA THR A 131 25.47 15.50 -11.79
C THR A 131 24.37 15.01 -12.71
N LEU A 132 23.14 15.35 -12.37
CA LEU A 132 21.99 15.16 -13.24
C LEU A 132 21.32 16.52 -13.46
N THR A 133 20.83 16.74 -14.67
CA THR A 133 19.93 17.83 -14.99
C THR A 133 18.74 17.25 -15.73
N ALA A 134 17.53 17.74 -15.52
CA ALA A 134 16.38 17.34 -16.31
C ALA A 134 15.56 18.54 -16.76
N THR A 135 15.02 18.45 -17.97
CA THR A 135 14.07 19.44 -18.50
C THR A 135 12.78 18.72 -18.85
N ARG A 136 11.65 19.33 -18.51
CA ARG A 136 10.34 18.77 -18.83
C ARG A 136 10.11 18.77 -20.35
N THR A 137 9.60 17.66 -20.91
CA THR A 137 9.37 17.51 -22.36
C THR A 137 7.94 17.82 -22.81
N GLY A 138 7.04 18.10 -21.88
CA GLY A 138 5.63 18.41 -22.15
C GLY A 138 5.13 19.60 -21.32
N PRO A 139 3.91 20.09 -21.59
CA PRO A 139 3.31 21.13 -20.76
C PRO A 139 3.22 20.65 -19.31
N VAL A 140 3.42 21.56 -18.35
CA VAL A 140 3.09 21.30 -16.94
C VAL A 140 1.67 20.75 -16.91
N GLN A 141 1.55 19.47 -16.57
CA GLN A 141 0.25 18.95 -16.24
C GLN A 141 -0.14 19.66 -14.97
N THR A 142 -1.21 20.47 -15.01
CA THR A 142 -1.75 21.01 -13.78
C THR A 142 -1.99 19.80 -12.88
N PRO A 143 -1.44 19.74 -11.65
CA PRO A 143 -1.58 18.58 -10.79
C PRO A 143 -3.05 18.23 -10.81
N THR A 144 -3.36 17.06 -11.35
CA THR A 144 -4.73 16.57 -11.29
C THR A 144 -4.95 16.44 -9.79
N PRO A 145 -5.83 17.25 -9.18
CA PRO A 145 -6.04 17.16 -7.75
C PRO A 145 -6.27 15.69 -7.45
N LEU A 146 -5.51 15.15 -6.48
CA LEU A 146 -5.55 13.72 -6.11
C LEU A 146 -6.98 13.28 -6.30
N PRO A 147 -7.27 12.29 -7.18
CA PRO A 147 -8.64 11.89 -7.42
C PRO A 147 -9.24 11.67 -6.04
N THR A 148 -10.22 12.52 -5.70
CA THR A 148 -10.96 12.34 -4.46
C THR A 148 -11.73 11.07 -4.73
N LEU A 149 -11.17 9.96 -4.23
CA LEU A 149 -11.70 8.65 -4.48
C LEU A 149 -13.17 8.70 -4.07
N SER A 150 -14.05 8.36 -5.01
CA SER A 150 -15.50 8.46 -4.80
C SER A 150 -16.00 7.53 -3.68
N SER A 151 -15.13 6.62 -3.25
CA SER A 151 -15.28 5.68 -2.16
C SER A 151 -13.93 5.49 -1.46
N PRO A 152 -13.91 5.15 -0.16
CA PRO A 152 -12.67 4.74 0.49
C PRO A 152 -12.01 3.59 -0.28
N VAL A 153 -10.67 3.66 -0.44
CA VAL A 153 -9.89 2.60 -1.07
C VAL A 153 -10.01 1.32 -0.25
N ASP A 154 -10.28 0.21 -0.94
CA ASP A 154 -10.27 -1.12 -0.37
C ASP A 154 -9.29 -2.02 -1.14
N LEU A 155 -8.24 -2.44 -0.45
CA LEU A 155 -7.23 -3.37 -0.96
C LEU A 155 -7.58 -4.84 -0.70
N THR A 156 -8.66 -5.12 0.02
CA THR A 156 -9.05 -6.50 0.36
C THR A 156 -9.28 -7.32 -0.90
N GLY A 157 -8.65 -8.50 -0.98
CA GLY A 157 -8.81 -9.46 -2.06
C GLY A 157 -7.49 -10.04 -2.54
N THR A 158 -7.53 -10.57 -3.76
CA THR A 158 -6.45 -11.37 -4.35
C THR A 158 -5.75 -10.58 -5.46
N TRP A 159 -4.43 -10.65 -5.48
CA TRP A 159 -3.56 -9.81 -6.28
C TRP A 159 -2.46 -10.63 -6.94
N ARG A 160 -2.25 -10.39 -8.23
CA ARG A 160 -1.03 -10.80 -8.92
C ARG A 160 -0.04 -9.66 -8.82
N VAL A 161 1.08 -9.92 -8.17
CA VAL A 161 2.10 -8.91 -7.86
C VAL A 161 3.34 -9.17 -8.69
N GLU A 162 3.75 -8.20 -9.48
CA GLU A 162 5.00 -8.24 -10.25
C GLU A 162 6.01 -7.29 -9.62
N PHE A 163 7.20 -7.80 -9.32
CA PHE A 163 8.31 -6.99 -8.83
C PHE A 163 9.47 -7.04 -9.82
N ARG A 164 10.14 -5.90 -9.98
CA ARG A 164 11.27 -5.68 -10.89
C ARG A 164 12.42 -5.03 -10.14
N GLY A 165 13.65 -5.29 -10.59
CA GLY A 165 14.88 -4.83 -9.95
C GLY A 165 15.97 -5.88 -10.10
N ILE A 166 16.87 -5.99 -9.12
CA ILE A 166 17.91 -7.05 -9.11
C ILE A 166 17.30 -8.45 -9.01
N PHE A 167 16.15 -8.56 -8.34
CA PHE A 167 15.28 -9.71 -8.38
C PHE A 167 14.02 -9.31 -9.15
N SER A 168 13.59 -10.17 -10.08
CA SER A 168 12.33 -10.01 -10.78
C SER A 168 11.52 -11.29 -10.69
N GLY A 169 10.20 -11.13 -10.63
CA GLY A 169 9.31 -12.27 -10.52
C GLY A 169 7.87 -11.86 -10.26
N THR A 170 7.05 -12.88 -10.09
CA THR A 170 5.64 -12.74 -9.79
C THR A 170 5.32 -13.43 -8.47
N CYS A 171 4.45 -12.81 -7.69
CA CYS A 171 3.84 -13.38 -6.51
C CYS A 171 2.32 -13.37 -6.65
N GLU A 172 1.68 -14.30 -5.95
CA GLU A 172 0.25 -14.28 -5.69
C GLU A 172 0.07 -13.79 -4.26
N SER A 173 -0.79 -12.79 -4.05
CA SER A 173 -0.97 -12.16 -2.74
C SER A 173 -2.44 -12.08 -2.39
N VAL A 174 -2.75 -12.39 -1.13
CA VAL A 174 -4.05 -12.11 -0.53
C VAL A 174 -3.85 -11.00 0.49
N ILE A 175 -4.57 -9.90 0.32
CA ILE A 175 -4.56 -8.74 1.22
C ILE A 175 -5.90 -8.69 1.94
N VAL A 176 -5.85 -8.46 3.26
CA VAL A 176 -7.01 -8.19 4.10
C VAL A 176 -6.83 -6.80 4.71
N GLN A 177 -7.85 -5.95 4.56
CA GLN A 177 -7.86 -4.61 5.12
C GLN A 177 -8.88 -4.49 6.25
N THR A 178 -8.45 -4.02 7.42
CA THR A 178 -9.31 -3.72 8.56
C THR A 178 -9.16 -2.25 8.92
N GLY A 179 -10.07 -1.41 8.42
CA GLY A 179 -9.95 0.04 8.55
C GLY A 179 -8.74 0.56 7.75
N THR A 180 -7.71 1.03 8.45
CA THR A 180 -6.43 1.46 7.85
C THR A 180 -5.34 0.40 7.95
N GLU A 181 -5.56 -0.70 8.66
CA GLU A 181 -4.57 -1.76 8.84
C GLU A 181 -4.64 -2.74 7.67
N LEU A 182 -3.47 -3.21 7.22
CA LEU A 182 -3.32 -4.20 6.16
C LEU A 182 -2.56 -5.42 6.67
N VAL A 183 -3.05 -6.60 6.31
CA VAL A 183 -2.33 -7.88 6.43
C VAL A 183 -2.27 -8.49 5.05
N SER A 184 -1.08 -8.91 4.62
CA SER A 184 -0.87 -9.54 3.32
C SER A 184 -0.10 -10.84 3.48
N LEU A 185 -0.60 -11.90 2.87
CA LEU A 185 0.11 -13.15 2.66
C LEU A 185 0.44 -13.27 1.18
N ALA A 186 1.72 -13.35 0.83
CA ALA A 186 2.17 -13.48 -0.55
C ALA A 186 2.94 -14.79 -0.77
N GLN A 187 2.61 -15.52 -1.82
CA GLN A 187 3.35 -16.67 -2.31
C GLN A 187 4.16 -16.27 -3.55
N CYS A 188 5.47 -16.20 -3.39
CA CYS A 188 6.41 -15.82 -4.45
C CYS A 188 7.20 -17.06 -4.91
N SER A 189 7.50 -17.13 -6.21
CA SER A 189 8.30 -18.23 -6.77
C SER A 189 9.73 -18.29 -6.21
N ILE A 190 10.30 -17.15 -5.82
CA ILE A 190 11.69 -17.02 -5.34
C ILE A 190 11.77 -16.91 -3.82
N LEU A 191 10.88 -16.12 -3.20
CA LEU A 191 10.92 -15.84 -1.76
C LEU A 191 10.11 -16.84 -0.92
N GLY A 192 9.35 -17.72 -1.56
CA GLY A 192 8.38 -18.56 -0.86
C GLY A 192 7.23 -17.74 -0.31
N THR A 193 6.71 -18.15 0.84
CA THR A 193 5.60 -17.45 1.51
C THR A 193 6.12 -16.29 2.36
N VAL A 194 5.56 -15.10 2.17
CA VAL A 194 5.90 -13.88 2.89
C VAL A 194 4.66 -13.31 3.57
N ASN A 195 4.78 -13.04 4.87
CA ASN A 195 3.77 -12.33 5.66
C ASN A 195 4.17 -10.87 5.79
N LEU A 196 3.29 -9.97 5.37
CA LEU A 196 3.50 -8.53 5.45
C LEU A 196 2.36 -7.90 6.25
N THR A 197 2.68 -6.86 7.01
CA THR A 197 1.70 -6.05 7.74
C THR A 197 1.96 -4.58 7.47
N GLY A 198 0.94 -3.74 7.51
CA GLY A 198 1.16 -2.30 7.44
C GLY A 198 -0.13 -1.51 7.39
N THR A 199 -0.11 -0.39 6.67
CA THR A 199 -1.20 0.61 6.74
C THR A 199 -1.54 1.20 5.39
N LEU A 200 -2.80 1.57 5.20
CA LEU A 200 -3.35 2.32 4.07
C LEU A 200 -3.91 3.67 4.53
N SER A 201 -3.59 4.72 3.79
CA SER A 201 -4.29 6.00 3.86
C SER A 201 -5.53 5.95 2.94
N PRO A 202 -6.76 5.91 3.47
CA PRO A 202 -7.96 5.83 2.65
C PRO A 202 -8.22 7.11 1.85
N LEU A 203 -7.56 8.22 2.21
CA LEU A 203 -7.66 9.51 1.52
C LEU A 203 -6.76 9.59 0.28
N THR A 204 -5.57 8.99 0.35
CA THR A 204 -4.55 9.12 -0.70
C THR A 204 -4.31 7.84 -1.48
N GLY A 205 -4.83 6.71 -1.01
CA GLY A 205 -4.52 5.38 -1.55
C GLY A 205 -3.07 4.94 -1.30
N ALA A 206 -2.27 5.73 -0.58
CA ALA A 206 -0.90 5.37 -0.25
C ALA A 206 -0.89 4.31 0.86
N PHE A 207 -0.06 3.27 0.69
CA PHE A 207 0.09 2.21 1.67
C PHE A 207 1.55 1.81 1.85
N THR A 208 1.82 1.20 3.00
CA THR A 208 3.08 0.52 3.31
C THR A 208 2.75 -0.88 3.79
N LEU A 209 3.51 -1.89 3.36
CA LEU A 209 3.45 -3.27 3.82
C LEU A 209 4.87 -3.75 4.12
N SER A 210 5.13 -4.24 5.33
CA SER A 210 6.48 -4.65 5.72
C SER A 210 6.53 -5.93 6.53
N SER A 211 7.71 -6.54 6.50
CA SER A 211 8.16 -7.66 7.33
C SER A 211 9.58 -7.38 7.82
N SER A 212 10.21 -8.34 8.49
CA SER A 212 11.63 -8.25 8.85
C SER A 212 12.58 -8.29 7.65
N LEU A 213 12.11 -8.70 6.46
CA LEU A 213 12.96 -8.91 5.28
C LEU A 213 12.65 -7.97 4.12
N VAL A 214 11.38 -7.59 3.98
CA VAL A 214 10.86 -6.84 2.83
C VAL A 214 9.98 -5.70 3.33
N THR A 215 10.16 -4.51 2.75
CA THR A 215 9.24 -3.38 2.86
C THR A 215 8.72 -3.04 1.47
N LEU A 216 7.42 -2.80 1.36
CA LEU A 216 6.73 -2.34 0.16
C LEU A 216 6.08 -1.00 0.47
N ASP A 217 6.24 -0.04 -0.42
CA ASP A 217 5.54 1.25 -0.35
C ASP A 217 4.83 1.45 -1.68
N GLY A 218 3.54 1.80 -1.66
CA GLY A 218 2.77 1.86 -2.90
C GLY A 218 1.58 2.79 -2.82
N VAL A 219 0.94 2.94 -3.97
CA VAL A 219 -0.24 3.77 -4.16
C VAL A 219 -1.26 3.00 -4.98
N VAL A 220 -2.51 2.97 -4.50
CA VAL A 220 -3.63 2.39 -5.22
C VAL A 220 -4.12 3.34 -6.31
N GLY A 221 -4.29 2.80 -7.51
CA GLY A 221 -4.86 3.51 -8.64
C GLY A 221 -6.33 3.87 -8.41
N ALA A 222 -6.82 4.84 -9.19
CA ALA A 222 -8.19 5.35 -9.04
C ALA A 222 -9.29 4.30 -9.30
N ASP A 223 -8.96 3.21 -9.98
CA ASP A 223 -9.88 2.09 -10.26
C ASP A 223 -9.99 1.08 -9.11
N GLY A 224 -9.13 1.17 -8.09
CA GLY A 224 -9.06 0.21 -6.99
C GLY A 224 -8.62 -1.21 -7.38
N ASN A 225 -8.23 -1.41 -8.65
CA ASN A 225 -7.89 -2.71 -9.22
C ASN A 225 -6.41 -2.84 -9.55
N ARG A 226 -5.67 -1.74 -9.47
CA ARG A 226 -4.22 -1.72 -9.66
C ARG A 226 -3.53 -0.87 -8.61
N TRP A 227 -2.30 -1.21 -8.29
CA TRP A 227 -1.41 -0.37 -7.50
C TRP A 227 0.02 -0.49 -8.00
N THR A 228 0.82 0.54 -7.72
CA THR A 228 2.24 0.61 -8.09
C THR A 228 3.05 1.15 -6.92
N GLY A 229 4.33 0.81 -6.85
CA GLY A 229 5.17 1.17 -5.72
C GLY A 229 6.61 0.69 -5.82
N THR A 230 7.28 0.65 -4.67
CA THR A 230 8.58 0.02 -4.45
C THR A 230 8.52 -1.22 -3.60
N TRP A 231 9.58 -2.01 -3.75
CA TRP A 231 10.02 -2.91 -2.71
C TRP A 231 11.46 -2.60 -2.31
N SER A 232 11.79 -2.85 -1.06
CA SER A 232 13.16 -2.90 -0.56
C SER A 232 13.37 -4.15 0.30
N ALA A 233 14.50 -4.83 0.10
CA ALA A 233 14.87 -6.02 0.84
C ALA A 233 16.39 -6.20 0.86
N LEU A 234 16.97 -6.43 2.05
CA LEU A 234 18.40 -6.73 2.21
C LEU A 234 19.35 -5.72 1.55
N GLY A 235 18.98 -4.43 1.51
CA GLY A 235 19.76 -3.37 0.87
C GLY A 235 19.60 -3.29 -0.66
N PHE A 236 18.71 -4.09 -1.23
CA PHE A 236 18.27 -3.98 -2.63
C PHE A 236 16.87 -3.39 -2.69
N GLY A 237 16.48 -2.91 -3.86
CA GLY A 237 15.11 -2.48 -4.13
C GLY A 237 14.79 -2.44 -5.61
N GLY A 238 13.57 -2.02 -5.90
CA GLY A 238 13.08 -1.82 -7.25
C GLY A 238 11.59 -1.53 -7.26
N THR A 239 10.96 -1.63 -8.42
CA THR A 239 9.53 -1.36 -8.59
C THR A 239 8.68 -2.58 -8.34
N ILE A 240 7.45 -2.33 -7.92
CA ILE A 240 6.44 -3.36 -7.71
C ILE A 240 5.10 -2.84 -8.23
N SER A 241 4.30 -3.75 -8.77
CA SER A 241 2.93 -3.47 -9.18
C SER A 241 2.05 -4.64 -8.79
N GLY A 242 0.80 -4.33 -8.45
CA GLY A 242 -0.23 -5.33 -8.20
C GLY A 242 -1.42 -5.10 -9.10
N GLU A 243 -1.94 -6.18 -9.65
CA GLU A 243 -3.20 -6.22 -10.38
C GLU A 243 -4.16 -7.17 -9.68
N ARG A 244 -5.39 -6.71 -9.44
CA ARG A 244 -6.43 -7.52 -8.84
C ARG A 244 -6.81 -8.67 -9.77
N VAL A 245 -6.95 -9.86 -9.21
CA VAL A 245 -7.27 -11.05 -9.99
C VAL A 245 -8.26 -11.93 -9.25
N ASP A 246 -9.15 -12.56 -10.02
CA ASP A 246 -10.19 -13.47 -9.50
C ASP A 246 -9.87 -14.94 -9.83
N ASP A 247 -8.76 -15.20 -10.53
CA ASP A 247 -8.39 -16.51 -11.09
C ASP A 247 -7.37 -17.30 -10.26
N ILE A 248 -6.99 -16.80 -9.07
CA ILE A 248 -6.07 -17.52 -8.18
C ILE A 248 -6.87 -18.57 -7.39
N GLU A 249 -6.53 -19.84 -7.59
CA GLU A 249 -7.09 -20.94 -6.80
C GLU A 249 -6.55 -20.88 -5.37
N LEU A 250 -7.41 -20.47 -4.44
CA LEU A 250 -7.15 -20.51 -3.01
C LEU A 250 -7.72 -21.80 -2.42
N ILE A 251 -7.00 -22.40 -1.47
CA ILE A 251 -7.50 -23.51 -0.68
C ILE A 251 -8.52 -22.97 0.31
N ASP A 252 -9.75 -23.45 0.14
CA ASP A 252 -10.87 -23.24 1.06
C ASP A 252 -10.94 -24.43 2.03
N VAL A 253 -10.73 -24.16 3.33
CA VAL A 253 -10.84 -25.14 4.40
C VAL A 253 -12.20 -25.05 5.13
N SER A 254 -13.14 -24.24 4.63
CA SER A 254 -14.46 -24.12 5.22
C SER A 254 -15.28 -25.41 5.12
N GLY A 255 -16.24 -25.57 6.04
CA GLY A 255 -17.16 -26.70 6.07
C GLY A 255 -17.03 -27.55 7.33
N GLN A 256 -17.61 -28.75 7.26
CA GLN A 256 -17.66 -29.70 8.36
C GLN A 256 -16.53 -30.73 8.26
N TRP A 257 -15.84 -30.94 9.37
CA TRP A 257 -14.69 -31.80 9.53
C TRP A 257 -14.86 -32.71 10.75
N ASP A 258 -14.29 -33.92 10.66
CA ASP A 258 -14.11 -34.78 11.82
C ASP A 258 -12.72 -34.51 12.42
N ALA A 259 -12.66 -33.92 13.61
CA ALA A 259 -11.42 -33.67 14.34
C ALA A 259 -11.13 -34.81 15.33
N VAL A 260 -9.91 -35.32 15.34
CA VAL A 260 -9.46 -36.33 16.31
C VAL A 260 -8.51 -35.68 17.30
N LEU A 261 -8.89 -35.68 18.59
CA LEU A 261 -8.01 -35.17 19.63
C LEU A 261 -6.93 -36.21 19.95
N LEU A 262 -5.67 -35.81 19.84
CA LEU A 262 -4.54 -36.67 20.19
C LEU A 262 -4.35 -36.67 21.72
N GLY A 263 -4.73 -37.76 22.38
CA GLY A 263 -4.64 -37.97 23.83
C GLY A 263 -4.91 -39.43 24.24
N ASP A 264 -5.04 -39.71 25.54
CA ASP A 264 -5.27 -41.08 26.08
C ASP A 264 -6.66 -41.66 25.73
N VAL A 265 -7.58 -40.82 25.27
CA VAL A 265 -8.88 -41.20 24.71
C VAL A 265 -9.03 -40.56 23.33
N SER A 266 -9.20 -41.38 22.30
CA SER A 266 -9.45 -40.92 20.94
C SER A 266 -10.92 -40.52 20.80
N ASP A 267 -11.26 -39.32 21.27
CA ASP A 267 -12.58 -38.75 21.06
C ASP A 267 -12.59 -38.06 19.69
N THR A 268 -13.63 -38.36 18.89
CA THR A 268 -13.89 -37.68 17.62
C THR A 268 -14.84 -36.52 17.89
N CYS A 269 -14.50 -35.34 17.40
CA CYS A 269 -15.26 -34.12 17.55
C CYS A 269 -15.74 -33.63 16.18
N ALA A 270 -16.93 -33.05 16.12
CA ALA A 270 -17.36 -32.29 14.97
C ALA A 270 -16.67 -30.92 14.98
N LEU A 271 -16.05 -30.53 13.87
CA LEU A 271 -15.41 -29.24 13.69
C LEU A 271 -16.07 -28.54 12.49
N GLU A 272 -16.69 -27.39 12.71
CA GLU A 272 -17.26 -26.56 11.65
C GLU A 272 -16.40 -25.31 11.49
N ILE A 273 -15.84 -25.09 10.30
CA ILE A 273 -14.95 -23.97 9.99
C ILE A 273 -15.64 -22.99 9.04
N GLU A 274 -15.62 -21.71 9.39
CA GLU A 274 -15.92 -20.60 8.50
C GLU A 274 -14.62 -19.87 8.16
N GLN A 275 -14.28 -19.77 6.87
CA GLN A 275 -13.09 -19.10 6.37
C GLN A 275 -13.44 -17.77 5.70
N GLU A 276 -12.70 -16.72 6.04
CA GLU A 276 -12.77 -15.41 5.39
C GLU A 276 -11.35 -14.95 5.03
N LEU A 277 -10.93 -15.26 3.78
CA LEU A 277 -9.60 -14.98 3.23
C LEU A 277 -8.45 -15.57 4.10
N LEU A 278 -7.87 -14.75 4.98
CA LEU A 278 -6.75 -15.10 5.88
C LEU A 278 -7.21 -15.43 7.31
N ALA A 279 -8.48 -15.17 7.63
CA ALA A 279 -9.08 -15.47 8.92
C ALA A 279 -9.91 -16.74 8.84
N ALA A 280 -9.96 -17.47 9.95
CA ALA A 280 -10.88 -18.58 10.13
C ALA A 280 -11.46 -18.54 11.53
N SER A 281 -12.75 -18.86 11.63
CA SER A 281 -13.42 -19.16 12.89
C SER A 281 -13.93 -20.59 12.85
N ALA A 282 -13.99 -21.25 14.00
CA ALA A 282 -14.48 -22.61 14.04
C ALA A 282 -15.23 -22.92 15.34
N VAL A 283 -16.18 -23.84 15.24
CA VAL A 283 -16.86 -24.44 16.38
C VAL A 283 -16.42 -25.88 16.50
N LEU A 284 -15.83 -26.23 17.64
CA LEU A 284 -15.42 -27.59 17.98
C LEU A 284 -16.41 -28.17 19.00
N ASP A 285 -17.11 -29.24 18.62
CA ASP A 285 -18.09 -29.93 19.45
C ASP A 285 -17.67 -31.40 19.65
N CYS A 286 -17.32 -31.76 20.88
CA CYS A 286 -16.91 -33.11 21.25
C CYS A 286 -17.94 -33.72 22.19
N GLU A 287 -18.28 -34.98 21.99
CA GLU A 287 -19.22 -35.66 22.90
C GLU A 287 -18.69 -35.64 24.34
N GLY A 288 -19.44 -35.00 25.25
CA GLY A 288 -19.06 -34.90 26.66
C GLY A 288 -18.19 -33.69 27.02
N LEU A 289 -17.82 -32.84 26.06
CA LEU A 289 -17.25 -31.52 26.29
C LEU A 289 -18.24 -30.45 25.82
N ASP A 290 -18.24 -29.29 26.48
CA ASP A 290 -18.99 -28.14 25.97
C ASP A 290 -18.36 -27.64 24.67
N ALA A 291 -19.20 -27.24 23.71
CA ALA A 291 -18.76 -26.67 22.44
C ALA A 291 -17.81 -25.47 22.67
N ARG A 292 -16.73 -25.44 21.89
CA ARG A 292 -15.67 -24.42 21.95
C ARG A 292 -15.68 -23.58 20.69
N SER A 293 -15.47 -22.27 20.85
CA SER A 293 -15.33 -21.34 19.73
C SER A 293 -13.86 -21.01 19.56
N LEU A 294 -13.27 -21.44 18.47
CA LEU A 294 -11.89 -21.16 18.11
C LEU A 294 -11.84 -20.07 17.06
N ALA A 295 -10.79 -19.24 17.08
CA ALA A 295 -10.53 -18.27 16.04
C ALA A 295 -9.03 -18.28 15.71
N GLY A 296 -8.68 -17.90 14.49
CA GLY A 296 -7.29 -17.84 14.10
C GLY A 296 -7.07 -17.54 12.63
N THR A 297 -5.97 -18.06 12.11
CA THR A 297 -5.49 -17.73 10.77
C THR A 297 -5.44 -18.95 9.87
N VAL A 298 -5.64 -18.71 8.58
CA VAL A 298 -5.49 -19.71 7.53
C VAL A 298 -4.47 -19.20 6.50
N ASN A 299 -3.64 -20.10 6.02
CA ASN A 299 -2.80 -19.89 4.86
C ASN A 299 -3.51 -20.50 3.63
N PRO A 300 -4.23 -19.70 2.84
CA PRO A 300 -4.99 -20.19 1.68
C PRO A 300 -4.13 -20.79 0.57
N PHE A 301 -2.81 -20.60 0.56
CA PHE A 301 -1.93 -21.24 -0.44
C PHE A 301 -1.52 -22.66 -0.06
N SER A 302 -1.55 -22.99 1.23
CA SER A 302 -1.12 -24.31 1.73
C SER A 302 -2.24 -25.13 2.36
N GLY A 303 -3.37 -24.49 2.72
CA GLY A 303 -4.44 -25.07 3.52
C GLY A 303 -4.09 -25.13 5.01
N PHE A 304 -2.93 -24.61 5.42
CA PHE A 304 -2.53 -24.65 6.81
C PHE A 304 -3.44 -23.75 7.66
N LEU A 305 -4.01 -24.31 8.71
CA LEU A 305 -4.93 -23.66 9.63
C LEU A 305 -4.31 -23.64 11.03
N SER A 306 -4.42 -22.50 11.72
CA SER A 306 -4.03 -22.34 13.12
C SER A 306 -5.16 -21.64 13.87
N LEU A 307 -5.90 -22.40 14.68
CA LEU A 307 -7.01 -21.92 15.48
C LEU A 307 -6.66 -22.00 16.97
N SER A 308 -7.02 -21.00 17.75
CA SER A 308 -6.89 -21.08 19.20
C SER A 308 -8.04 -20.38 19.94
N GLU A 309 -8.20 -20.77 21.20
CA GLU A 309 -9.06 -20.10 22.16
C GLU A 309 -8.31 -20.02 23.50
N THR A 310 -8.42 -18.88 24.18
CA THR A 310 -7.88 -18.68 25.53
C THR A 310 -9.04 -18.52 26.51
N LEU A 311 -9.17 -19.46 27.44
CA LEU A 311 -10.17 -19.42 28.52
C LEU A 311 -9.47 -19.44 29.88
N GLY A 312 -9.26 -18.25 30.45
CA GLY A 312 -8.47 -18.11 31.67
C GLY A 312 -6.99 -18.45 31.40
N ASP A 313 -6.43 -19.38 32.17
CA ASP A 313 -5.04 -19.85 32.02
C ASP A 313 -4.90 -21.07 31.07
N ILE A 314 -5.99 -21.49 30.43
CA ILE A 314 -6.02 -22.66 29.54
C ILE A 314 -6.06 -22.17 28.09
N GLU A 315 -5.04 -22.55 27.32
CA GLU A 315 -4.97 -22.34 25.87
C GLU A 315 -5.32 -23.64 25.16
N THR A 316 -6.33 -23.59 24.30
CA THR A 316 -6.65 -24.68 23.37
C THR A 316 -6.20 -24.25 21.98
N SER A 317 -5.39 -25.06 21.31
CA SER A 317 -4.94 -24.79 19.94
C SER A 317 -5.14 -26.00 19.04
N LEU A 318 -5.55 -25.72 17.81
CA LEU A 318 -5.72 -26.69 16.73
C LEU A 318 -4.89 -26.21 15.54
N SER A 319 -4.00 -27.08 15.06
CA SER A 319 -3.22 -26.82 13.85
C SER A 319 -3.24 -28.02 12.92
N GLY A 320 -3.37 -27.77 11.63
CA GLY A 320 -3.57 -28.84 10.65
C GLY A 320 -3.47 -28.34 9.21
N ARG A 321 -3.50 -29.29 8.28
CA ARG A 321 -3.51 -29.07 6.83
C ARG A 321 -4.60 -29.92 6.22
#